data_AF-A0A9X2S427-F1
#
_entry.id   AF-A0A9X2S427-F1
#
_cell.length_a   1.000
_cell.length_b   1.000
_cell.length_c   1.000
_cell.angle_alpha   90.00
_cell.angle_beta   90.00
_cell.angle_gamma   90.00
#
_symmetry.space_group_name_H-M   'P 1'
#
loop_
_entity.id
_entity.type
_entity.pdbx_description
1 polymer ?
#
loop_
_entity_poly.entity_id
_entity_poly.type
_entity_poly.pdbx_seq_one_letter_code
_entity_poly.pdbx_strand_id
1 'polypeptide(L)'
;MFERLLYLNNIIGIVLLGLLGSIPMTELGMVVDIMRPLLVWDNPQKAMKENLNVFFSMGIGLAYISLISLIVYYCISRLRLNVNIIYFIVSTIFILSSYLIFVWLKKLCASQFINIE
;
A
#
# COMPACT_ATOMS: atom_id res chain seq x y z
N MET A 1 27.37 -4.78 -10.09
CA MET A 1 26.42 -3.89 -9.37
C MET A 1 25.44 -4.67 -8.49
N PHE A 2 24.96 -5.85 -8.91
CA PHE A 2 24.05 -6.71 -8.14
C PHE A 2 24.69 -7.39 -6.91
N GLU A 3 26.01 -7.63 -6.91
CA GLU A 3 26.66 -8.43 -5.86
C GLU A 3 26.87 -7.72 -4.52
N ARG A 4 26.57 -6.42 -4.41
CA ARG A 4 26.67 -5.66 -3.14
C ARG A 4 25.41 -5.70 -2.27
N LEU A 5 24.39 -6.48 -2.62
CA LEU A 5 23.08 -6.48 -1.95
C LEU A 5 23.05 -7.23 -0.60
N LEU A 6 24.03 -8.08 -0.30
CA LEU A 6 24.04 -9.00 0.86
C LEU A 6 24.80 -8.46 2.09
N TYR A 7 24.68 -7.17 2.40
CA TYR A 7 25.14 -6.65 3.70
C TYR A 7 23.97 -6.63 4.69
N LEU A 8 24.25 -6.89 5.97
CA LEU A 8 23.25 -6.88 7.05
C LEU A 8 22.40 -5.60 7.06
N ASN A 9 23.01 -4.45 6.79
CA ASN A 9 22.33 -3.16 6.71
C ASN A 9 21.26 -3.11 5.62
N ASN A 10 21.49 -3.76 4.48
CA ASN A 10 20.50 -3.82 3.40
C ASN A 10 19.34 -4.73 3.76
N ILE A 11 19.61 -5.86 4.44
CA ILE A 11 18.55 -6.77 4.92
C ILE A 11 17.63 -6.02 5.88
N ILE A 12 18.21 -5.32 6.86
CA ILE A 12 17.44 -4.51 7.81
C ILE A 12 16.63 -3.43 7.06
N GLY A 13 17.26 -2.73 6.11
CA GLY A 13 16.58 -1.71 5.30
C GLY A 13 15.39 -2.26 4.51
N ILE A 14 15.53 -3.44 3.89
CA ILE A 14 14.47 -4.10 3.12
C ILE A 14 13.32 -4.53 4.05
N VAL A 15 13.63 -5.11 5.21
CA VAL A 15 12.62 -5.50 6.20
C VAL A 15 11.83 -4.28 6.67
N LEU A 16 12.51 -3.20 7.04
CA LEU A 16 11.86 -1.96 7.47
C LEU A 16 11.00 -1.34 6.36
N LEU A 17 11.48 -1.34 5.12
CA LEU A 17 10.70 -0.86 3.98
C LEU A 17 9.48 -1.74 3.69
N GLY A 18 9.60 -3.07 3.82
CA GLY A 18 8.48 -3.99 3.68
C GLY A 18 7.40 -3.73 4.72
N LEU A 19 7.79 -3.53 5.98
CA LEU A 19 6.86 -3.17 7.06
C LEU A 19 6.20 -1.81 6.80
N LEU A 20 6.98 -0.78 6.46
CA LEU A 20 6.43 0.54 6.14
C LEU A 20 5.49 0.52 4.94
N GLY A 21 5.85 -0.19 3.87
CA GLY A 21 5.04 -0.31 2.66
C GLY A 21 3.77 -1.12 2.84
N SER A 22 3.69 -1.97 3.87
CA SER A 22 2.46 -2.70 4.19
C SER A 22 1.35 -1.78 4.69
N ILE A 23 1.68 -0.69 5.38
CA ILE A 23 0.70 0.25 5.97
C ILE A 23 -0.19 0.90 4.90
N PRO A 24 0.34 1.67 3.92
CA PRO A 24 -0.50 2.31 2.91
C PRO A 24 -1.20 1.28 2.01
N MET A 25 -0.59 0.10 1.81
CA MET A 25 -1.19 -0.99 1.04
C MET A 25 -2.44 -1.55 1.73
N THR A 26 -2.38 -1.77 3.04
CA THR A 26 -3.54 -2.19 3.83
C THR A 26 -4.61 -1.11 3.87
N GLU A 27 -4.23 0.16 4.05
CA GLU A 27 -5.18 1.27 4.06
C GLU A 27 -5.91 1.43 2.72
N LEU A 28 -5.23 1.26 1.58
CA LEU A 28 -5.88 1.24 0.26
C LEU A 28 -6.91 0.12 0.13
N GLY A 29 -6.61 -1.07 0.66
CA GLY A 29 -7.58 -2.16 0.73
C GLY A 29 -8.81 -1.78 1.57
N MET A 30 -8.58 -1.20 2.75
CA MET A 30 -9.66 -0.73 3.62
C MET A 30 -10.51 0.37 2.96
N VAL A 31 -9.91 1.28 2.18
CA VAL A 31 -10.67 2.27 1.41
C VAL A 31 -11.67 1.59 0.48
N VAL A 32 -11.26 0.56 -0.26
CA VAL A 32 -12.15 -0.18 -1.16
C VAL A 32 -13.28 -0.83 -0.37
N ASP A 33 -12.95 -1.46 0.75
CA ASP A 33 -13.93 -2.14 1.61
C ASP A 33 -14.99 -1.17 2.16
N ILE A 34 -14.59 0.03 2.57
CA ILE A 34 -15.51 1.06 3.09
C ILE A 34 -16.35 1.68 1.96
N MET A 35 -15.78 1.86 0.77
CA MET A 35 -16.50 2.45 -0.37
C MET A 35 -17.54 1.50 -0.98
N ARG A 36 -17.37 0.18 -0.82
CA ARG A 36 -18.30 -0.85 -1.29
C ARG A 36 -18.56 -1.88 -0.20
N PRO A 37 -19.22 -1.50 0.90
CA PRO A 37 -19.40 -2.41 2.01
C PRO A 37 -20.42 -3.47 1.62
N LEU A 38 -19.99 -4.74 1.60
CA LEU A 38 -20.87 -5.87 1.40
C LEU A 38 -21.55 -6.18 2.73
N LEU A 39 -22.65 -5.49 3.08
CA LEU A 39 -23.34 -5.63 4.38
C LEU A 39 -24.43 -6.71 4.38
N VAL A 40 -24.97 -7.02 3.20
CA VAL A 40 -26.04 -8.01 3.04
C VAL A 40 -25.47 -9.22 2.32
N TRP A 41 -25.45 -10.35 3.03
CA TRP A 41 -24.99 -11.62 2.48
C TRP A 41 -25.87 -12.77 2.95
N ASP A 42 -26.17 -13.70 2.05
CA ASP A 42 -27.08 -14.81 2.32
C ASP A 42 -26.41 -15.93 3.11
N ASN A 43 -25.09 -16.05 2.98
CA ASN A 43 -24.27 -16.99 3.74
C ASN A 43 -22.92 -16.34 4.11
N PRO A 44 -22.23 -16.80 5.16
CA PRO A 44 -20.98 -16.21 5.61
C PRO A 44 -19.81 -16.40 4.63
N GLN A 45 -19.86 -17.43 3.77
CA GLN A 45 -18.85 -17.65 2.74
C GLN A 45 -18.90 -16.59 1.63
N LYS A 46 -20.08 -16.04 1.31
CA LYS A 46 -20.25 -14.97 0.30
C LYS A 46 -19.45 -13.73 0.67
N ALA A 47 -19.49 -13.34 1.95
CA ALA A 47 -18.73 -12.21 2.47
C ALA A 47 -17.21 -12.39 2.39
N MET A 48 -16.71 -13.64 2.46
CA MET A 48 -15.28 -13.93 2.54
C MET A 48 -14.66 -14.41 1.22
N LYS A 49 -15.39 -15.17 0.40
CA LYS A 49 -14.86 -15.82 -0.81
C LYS A 49 -15.35 -15.19 -2.12
N GLU A 50 -16.51 -14.54 -2.10
CA GLU A 50 -17.12 -13.93 -3.30
C GLU A 50 -17.04 -12.39 -3.27
N ASN A 51 -16.31 -11.83 -2.32
CA ASN A 51 -16.17 -10.39 -2.20
C ASN A 51 -15.25 -9.82 -3.30
N LEU A 52 -15.86 -9.24 -4.33
CA LEU A 52 -15.15 -8.57 -5.42
C LEU A 52 -14.28 -7.40 -4.96
N ASN A 53 -14.47 -6.87 -3.75
CA ASN A 53 -13.58 -5.85 -3.18
C ASN A 53 -12.13 -6.34 -3.16
N VAL A 54 -11.88 -7.64 -2.90
CA VAL A 54 -10.52 -8.19 -2.91
C VAL A 54 -9.86 -8.01 -4.28
N PHE A 55 -10.59 -8.25 -5.37
CA PHE A 55 -10.09 -8.04 -6.73
C PHE A 55 -9.77 -6.57 -7.01
N PHE A 56 -10.64 -5.66 -6.60
CA PHE A 56 -10.39 -4.21 -6.75
C PHE A 56 -9.22 -3.73 -5.90
N SER A 57 -9.10 -4.21 -4.65
CA SER A 57 -7.98 -3.94 -3.74
C SER A 57 -6.67 -4.45 -4.32
N MET A 58 -6.66 -5.63 -4.94
CA MET A 58 -5.49 -6.14 -5.67
C MET A 58 -5.12 -5.24 -6.83
N GLY A 59 -6.09 -4.79 -7.64
CA GLY A 59 -5.84 -3.89 -8.77
C GLY A 59 -5.24 -2.54 -8.35
N ILE A 60 -5.81 -1.91 -7.32
CA ILE A 60 -5.31 -0.65 -6.76
C ILE A 60 -3.93 -0.85 -6.14
N GLY A 61 -3.74 -1.93 -5.39
CA GLY A 61 -2.45 -2.27 -4.80
C GLY A 61 -1.35 -2.51 -5.84
N LEU A 62 -1.67 -3.22 -6.92
CA LEU A 62 -0.76 -3.43 -8.05
C LEU A 62 -0.39 -2.10 -8.71
N ALA A 63 -1.35 -1.20 -8.92
CA ALA A 63 -1.09 0.12 -9.48
C ALA A 63 -0.15 0.94 -8.57
N TYR A 64 -0.40 0.91 -7.26
CA TYR A 64 0.42 1.61 -6.26
C TYR A 64 1.87 1.09 -6.22
N ILE A 65 2.06 -0.23 -6.13
CA ILE A 65 3.40 -0.85 -6.15
C ILE A 65 4.10 -0.62 -7.50
N SER A 66 3.36 -0.65 -8.61
CA SER A 66 3.91 -0.39 -9.94
C SER A 66 4.42 1.05 -10.07
N LEU A 67 3.71 2.04 -9.51
CA LEU A 67 4.15 3.43 -9.47
C LEU A 67 5.46 3.57 -8.67
N ILE A 68 5.53 2.96 -7.49
CA ILE A 68 6.76 2.96 -6.67
C ILE A 68 7.91 2.28 -7.42
N SER A 69 7.64 1.16 -8.08
CA SER A 69 8.64 0.42 -8.85
C SER A 69 9.19 1.25 -10.02
N LEU A 70 8.34 2.02 -10.70
CA LEU A 70 8.76 2.97 -11.74
C LEU A 70 9.65 4.09 -11.18
N ILE A 71 9.32 4.64 -10.01
CA ILE A 71 10.15 5.65 -9.33
C ILE A 71 11.53 5.06 -9.00
N VAL A 72 11.57 3.89 -8.38
CA VAL A 72 12.81 3.20 -8.03
C VAL A 72 13.63 2.89 -9.28
N TYR A 73 13.01 2.36 -10.34
CA TYR A 73 13.65 2.12 -11.62
C TYR A 73 14.27 3.40 -12.20
N TYR A 74 13.54 4.51 -12.19
CA TYR A 74 14.05 5.79 -12.67
C TYR A 74 15.25 6.29 -11.83
N CYS A 75 15.17 6.20 -10.50
CA CYS A 75 16.25 6.56 -9.58
C CYS A 75 17.54 5.76 -9.83
N ILE A 76 17.41 4.46 -10.14
CA ILE A 76 18.55 3.59 -10.42
C ILE A 76 19.09 3.82 -11.83
N SER A 77 18.23 3.77 -12.85
CA SER A 77 18.66 3.74 -14.26
C SER A 77 19.03 5.11 -14.82
N ARG A 78 18.34 6.17 -14.41
CA ARG A 78 18.57 7.53 -14.94
C ARG A 78 19.43 8.38 -14.02
N LEU A 79 19.10 8.40 -12.72
CA LEU A 79 19.78 9.25 -11.75
C LEU A 79 21.01 8.58 -11.09
N ARG A 80 21.15 7.25 -11.23
CA ARG A 80 22.24 6.44 -10.65
C ARG A 80 22.45 6.72 -9.15
N LEU A 81 21.35 6.90 -8.42
CA LEU A 81 21.40 7.23 -7.00
C LEU A 81 21.93 6.06 -6.15
N ASN A 82 22.55 6.40 -5.02
CA ASN A 82 22.96 5.42 -4.01
C ASN A 82 21.73 4.75 -3.38
N VAL A 83 21.87 3.46 -3.05
CA VAL A 83 20.77 2.66 -2.46
C VAL A 83 20.21 3.28 -1.19
N ASN A 84 21.06 3.85 -0.32
CA ASN A 84 20.60 4.53 0.91
C ASN A 84 19.67 5.72 0.62
N ILE A 85 19.95 6.47 -0.45
CA ILE A 85 19.11 7.60 -0.88
C ILE A 85 17.77 7.07 -1.41
N ILE A 86 17.79 5.96 -2.15
CA ILE A 86 16.56 5.31 -2.63
C ILE A 86 15.71 4.83 -1.46
N TYR A 87 16.31 4.21 -0.44
CA TYR A 87 15.60 3.81 0.78
C TYR A 87 14.96 5.01 1.49
N PHE A 88 15.67 6.14 1.57
CA PHE A 88 15.12 7.37 2.14
C PHE A 88 13.94 7.92 1.32
N ILE A 89 14.04 7.96 -0.01
CA ILE A 89 12.96 8.41 -0.89
C ILE A 89 11.73 7.51 -0.74
N VAL A 90 11.90 6.19 -0.83
CA VAL A 90 10.78 5.23 -0.76
C VAL A 90 10.13 5.25 0.62
N SER A 91 10.90 5.29 1.71
CA SER A 91 10.35 5.40 3.06
C SER A 91 9.56 6.71 3.26
N THR A 92 10.05 7.83 2.72
CA THR A 92 9.32 9.11 2.73
C THR A 92 8.00 9.00 1.99
N ILE A 93 7.99 8.38 0.81
CA ILE A 93 6.75 8.14 0.04
C ILE A 93 5.77 7.27 0.84
N PHE A 94 6.23 6.19 1.45
CA PHE A 94 5.38 5.34 2.28
C PHE A 94 4.76 6.12 3.42
N ILE A 95 5.56 6.82 4.23
CA ILE A 95 5.07 7.60 5.38
C ILE A 95 4.05 8.65 4.94
N LEU A 96 4.36 9.42 3.89
CA LEU A 96 3.45 10.45 3.37
C LEU A 96 2.15 9.85 2.86
N SER A 97 2.23 8.78 2.07
CA SER A 97 1.05 8.11 1.55
C SER A 97 0.19 7.52 2.66
N SER A 98 0.78 6.86 3.66
CA SER A 98 0.05 6.35 4.83
C SER A 98 -0.68 7.46 5.56
N TYR A 99 0.00 8.57 5.84
CA TYR A 99 -0.64 9.69 6.53
C TYR A 99 -1.83 10.25 5.73
N LEU A 100 -1.66 10.47 4.42
CA LEU A 100 -2.71 11.01 3.57
C LEU A 100 -3.90 10.06 3.43
N ILE A 101 -3.64 8.77 3.19
CA ILE A 101 -4.68 7.76 3.03
C ILE A 101 -5.40 7.55 4.36
N PHE A 102 -4.71 7.50 5.49
CA PHE A 102 -5.33 7.42 6.81
C PHE A 102 -6.26 8.60 7.11
N VAL A 103 -5.85 9.83 6.81
CA VAL A 103 -6.71 11.02 6.98
C VAL A 103 -7.95 10.92 6.09
N TRP A 104 -7.80 10.44 4.86
CA TRP A 104 -8.94 10.24 3.95
C TRP A 104 -9.86 9.11 4.42
N LEU A 105 -9.30 7.99 4.84
CA LEU A 105 -10.01 6.81 5.34
C LEU A 105 -10.87 7.17 6.57
N LYS A 106 -10.35 7.94 7.52
CA LYS A 106 -11.13 8.42 8.67
C LYS A 106 -12.38 9.20 8.24
N LYS A 107 -12.28 10.04 7.21
CA LYS A 107 -13.41 10.79 6.67
C LYS A 107 -14.42 9.86 6.00
N LEU A 108 -13.95 8.89 5.21
CA LEU A 108 -14.80 7.90 4.55
C LEU A 108 -15.55 7.04 5.57
N CYS A 109 -14.87 6.52 6.59
CA CYS A 109 -15.50 5.77 7.68
C CYS A 109 -16.63 6.58 8.32
N ALA A 110 -16.34 7.80 8.76
CA ALA A 110 -17.34 8.63 9.43
C ALA A 110 -18.57 8.89 8.55
N SER A 111 -18.36 9.20 7.26
CA SER A 111 -19.47 9.39 6.32
C SER A 111 -20.26 8.10 6.11
N GLN A 112 -19.60 6.96 5.99
CA GLN A 112 -20.26 5.70 5.70
C GLN A 112 -21.08 5.20 6.89
N PHE A 113 -20.59 5.38 8.13
CA PHE A 113 -21.35 5.03 9.34
C PHE A 113 -22.65 5.84 9.46
N ILE A 114 -22.60 7.15 9.20
CA ILE A 114 -23.79 8.02 9.21
C ILE A 114 -24.84 7.57 8.18
N ASN A 115 -24.40 7.01 7.04
CA ASN A 115 -25.32 6.56 5.99
C ASN A 115 -25.91 5.16 6.24
N ILE A 116 -25.36 4.40 7.21
CA ILE A 116 -25.81 3.04 7.54
C ILE A 116 -26.78 3.05 8.73
N GLU A 117 -26.69 4.04 9.64
CA GLU A 117 -27.72 4.33 10.65
C GLU A 117 -28.97 4.98 10.04
#